data_AF-A0A951ZAQ2-F1
#
_entry.id   AF-A0A951ZAQ2-F1
#
_cell.length_a   1.000
_cell.length_b   1.000
_cell.length_c   1.000
_cell.angle_alpha   90.00
_cell.angle_beta   90.00
_cell.angle_gamma   90.00
#
_symmetry.space_group_name_H-M   'P 1'
#
loop_
_entity.id
_entity.type
_entity.pdbx_description
1 polymer ?
#
loop_
_entity_poly.entity_id
_entity_poly.type
_entity_poly.pdbx_seq_one_letter_code
_entity_poly.pdbx_strand_id
1 'polypeptide(L)' 'MEIVYFTLVAIVLYLAADYIVRRLETVSDWVREYRALVFFAVLMGLALTSFALIRNMVA' A
#
# COMPACT_ATOMS: atom_id res chain seq x y z
N MET A 1 16.50 -7.71 15.39
CA MET A 1 16.26 -8.34 14.06
C MET A 1 14.83 -8.12 13.57
N GLU A 2 13.81 -8.24 14.43
CA GLU A 2 12.39 -8.02 14.03
C GLU A 2 12.10 -6.64 13.43
N ILE A 3 12.70 -5.58 13.99
CA ILE A 3 12.50 -4.22 13.46
C ILE A 3 12.96 -4.07 12.00
N VAL A 4 13.97 -4.84 11.59
CA VAL A 4 14.47 -4.86 10.21
C VAL A 4 13.41 -5.47 9.29
N TYR A 5 12.82 -6.60 9.67
CA TYR A 5 11.74 -7.25 8.91
C TYR A 5 10.50 -6.37 8.83
N PHE A 6 10.07 -5.76 9.93
CA PHE A 6 8.94 -4.83 9.93
C PHE A 6 9.20 -3.62 9.03
N THR A 7 10.42 -3.07 9.06
CA THR A 7 10.81 -1.96 8.19
C THR A 7 10.82 -2.38 6.72
N LEU A 8 11.30 -3.59 6.42
CA LEU A 8 11.36 -4.12 5.06
C LEU A 8 9.95 -4.33 4.48
N VAL A 9 9.03 -4.88 5.29
CA VAL A 9 7.62 -5.01 4.91
C VAL A 9 6.98 -3.64 4.70
N ALA A 10 7.26 -2.67 5.57
CA ALA A 10 6.76 -1.30 5.41
C ALA A 10 7.29 -0.64 4.12
N ILE A 11 8.56 -0.84 3.77
CA ILE A 11 9.15 -0.35 2.52
C ILE A 11 8.46 -0.99 1.31
N VAL A 12 8.25 -2.31 1.32
CA VAL A 12 7.57 -3.03 0.23
C VAL A 12 6.14 -2.53 0.06
N LEU A 13 5.40 -2.37 1.16
CA LEU A 13 4.04 -1.81 1.16
C LEU A 13 4.02 -0.38 0.61
N TYR A 14 4.98 0.45 1.01
CA TYR A 14 5.10 1.82 0.54
C TYR A 14 5.37 1.89 -0.97
N LEU A 15 6.30 1.07 -1.47
CA LEU A 15 6.62 1.01 -2.89
C LEU A 15 5.45 0.48 -3.72
N ALA A 16 4.75 -0.54 -3.22
CA ALA A 16 3.56 -1.07 -3.87
C ALA A 16 2.43 -0.02 -3.93
N ALA A 17 2.21 0.72 -2.83
CA ALA A 17 1.23 1.79 -2.79
C ALA A 17 1.60 2.92 -3.76
N ASP A 18 2.86 3.38 -3.76
CA ASP A 18 3.32 4.45 -4.66
C ASP A 18 3.18 4.04 -6.13
N TYR A 19 3.46 2.78 -6.48
CA TYR A 19 3.27 2.27 -7.84
C TYR A 19 1.79 2.29 -8.26
N ILE A 20 0.88 1.82 -7.40
CA ILE A 20 -0.56 1.82 -7.67
C ILE A 20 -1.09 3.25 -7.80
N VAL A 21 -0.67 4.15 -6.92
CA VAL A 21 -1.07 5.57 -6.97
C VAL A 21 -0.58 6.23 -8.25
N ARG A 22 0.68 6.04 -8.63
CA ARG A 22 1.20 6.56 -9.92
C ARG A 22 0.45 5.99 -11.12
N ARG A 23 0.06 4.71 -11.07
CA ARG A 23 -0.76 4.10 -12.12
C ARG A 23 -2.15 4.75 -12.18
N LEU A 24 -2.75 5.05 -11.04
CA LEU A 24 -4.03 5.77 -10.95
C LEU A 24 -3.90 7.23 -11.40
N GLU A 25 -2.78 7.91 -11.13
CA GLU A 25 -2.47 9.24 -11.64
C GLU A 25 -2.43 9.27 -13.18
N THR A 26 -1.95 8.21 -13.82
CA THR A 26 -1.97 8.13 -15.30
C THR A 26 -3.38 7.93 -15.89
N VAL A 27 -4.37 7.56 -15.08
CA VAL A 27 -5.75 7.32 -15.52
C VAL A 27 -6.64 8.52 -15.23
N SER A 28 -6.32 9.32 -14.21
CA SER A 28 -7.23 10.34 -13.69
C SER A 28 -6.48 11.52 -13.05
N ASP A 29 -6.65 12.74 -13.58
CA ASP A 29 -6.00 13.96 -13.06
C ASP A 29 -6.39 14.28 -11.60
N TRP A 30 -7.61 13.92 -11.19
CA TRP A 30 -8.12 14.03 -9.82
C TRP A 30 -7.26 13.28 -8.81
N VAL A 31 -6.59 12.19 -9.21
CA VAL A 31 -5.71 11.42 -8.32
C VAL A 31 -4.49 12.24 -7.92
N ARG A 32 -4.02 13.14 -8.79
CA ARG A 32 -2.91 14.05 -8.47
C ARG A 32 -3.33 15.12 -7.45
N GLU A 33 -4.57 15.61 -7.54
CA GLU A 33 -5.12 16.60 -6.60
C GLU A 33 -5.35 16.00 -5.21
N TYR A 34 -5.87 14.77 -5.15
CA TYR A 34 -6.10 14.04 -3.90
C TYR A 34 -5.00 13.00 -3.59
N ARG A 35 -3.77 13.20 -4.08
CA ARG A 35 -2.68 12.21 -4.02
C ARG A 35 -2.44 11.65 -2.63
N ALA A 36 -2.43 12.50 -1.60
CA ALA A 36 -2.24 12.06 -0.21
C ALA A 36 -3.38 11.13 0.27
N LEU A 37 -4.61 11.45 -0.13
CA LEU A 37 -5.82 10.73 0.26
C LEU A 37 -5.92 9.38 -0.48
N VAL A 38 -5.57 9.36 -1.77
CA VAL A 38 -5.49 8.14 -2.57
C VAL A 38 -4.34 7.25 -2.09
N PHE A 39 -3.18 7.84 -1.80
CA PHE A 39 -2.04 7.11 -1.22
C PHE A 39 -2.43 6.44 0.10
N PHE A 40 -3.10 7.18 0.98
CA PHE A 40 -3.59 6.62 2.24
C PHE A 40 -4.58 5.47 2.01
N ALA A 41 -5.57 5.65 1.13
CA ALA A 41 -6.56 4.61 0.83
C ALA A 41 -5.92 3.33 0.26
N VAL A 42 -4.95 3.48 -0.66
CA VAL A 42 -4.22 2.36 -1.25
C VAL A 42 -3.34 1.66 -0.22
N LEU A 43 -2.56 2.43 0.56
CA LEU A 43 -1.70 1.87 1.60
C LEU A 43 -2.54 1.13 2.66
N MET A 44 -3.66 1.70 3.07
CA MET A 44 -4.59 1.07 4.01
C MET A 44 -5.20 -0.20 3.42
N GLY A 45 -5.64 -0.17 2.16
CA GLY A 45 -6.15 -1.35 1.46
C GLY A 45 -5.12 -2.47 1.37
N LEU A 46 -3.88 -2.14 1.03
CA LEU A 46 -2.75 -3.07 0.99
C LEU A 46 -2.40 -3.65 2.37
N ALA A 47 -2.44 -2.82 3.42
CA ALA A 47 -2.20 -3.28 4.78
C ALA A 47 -3.28 -4.26 5.24
N LEU A 48 -4.56 -3.94 5.01
CA LEU A 48 -5.69 -4.80 5.33
C LEU A 48 -5.64 -6.12 4.55
N THR A 49 -5.37 -6.07 3.24
CA THR A 49 -5.23 -7.28 2.42
C THR A 49 -4.03 -8.11 2.82
N SER A 50 -2.89 -7.50 3.15
CA SER A 50 -1.72 -8.23 3.66
C SER A 50 -2.07 -8.99 4.94
N PHE A 51 -2.75 -8.33 5.88
CA PHE A 51 -3.16 -8.96 7.12
C PHE A 51 -4.22 -10.05 6.91
N ALA A 52 -5.17 -9.82 6.00
CA ALA A 52 -6.19 -10.79 5.62
C ALA A 52 -5.59 -12.02 4.92
N LEU A 53 -4.60 -11.84 4.04
CA LEU A 53 -3.88 -12.92 3.38
C LEU A 53 -3.11 -13.76 4.40
N ILE A 54 -2.38 -13.11 5.32
CA ILE A 54 -1.69 -13.81 6.41
C ILE A 54 -2.70 -14.63 7.21
N ARG A 55 -3.84 -14.02 7.58
CA ARG A 55 -4.89 -14.71 8.33
C ARG A 55 -5.46 -15.92 7.59
N ASN A 56 -5.69 -15.82 6.29
CA ASN A 56 -6.20 -16.92 5.47
C ASN A 56 -5.17 -18.03 5.21
N MET A 57 -3.88 -17.72 5.13
CA MET A 57 -2.83 -18.73 4.95
C MET A 57 -2.45 -19.45 6.25
N VAL A 58 -2.72 -18.82 7.40
CA VAL A 58 -2.47 -19.39 8.73
C VAL A 58 -3.69 -20.14 9.29
N ALA A 59 -4.88 -19.95 8.70
CA ALA A 59 -6.12 -20.66 9.03
C ALA A 59 -6.22 -22.02 8.33
#